data_AF-N6U4W0-F1
#
_entry.id   AF-N6U4W0-F1
#
_cell.length_a   1.000
_cell.length_b   1.000
_cell.length_c   1.000
_cell.angle_alpha   90.00
_cell.angle_beta   90.00
_cell.angle_gamma   90.00
#
_symmetry.space_group_name_H-M   'P 1'
#
loop_
_entity.id
_entity.type
_entity.pdbx_description
1 polymer ?
#
loop_
_entity_poly.entity_id
_entity_poly.type
_entity_poly.pdbx_seq_one_letter_code
_entity_poly.pdbx_strand_id
1 'polypeptide(L)'
;MSLLPDDIEHFQRWLQERHALDEDETAVVANGSLFPRRAAFGNYVNSMIHPFVEDGRVTHLRESVERISRTDCHWTVTGEAGRSVDADILIIATSHPSPLPPQLLQDALAGHPRFVADPTKPDALAAIRADDRVLVVGNGLTSADVIASLELRGHKGRITAISRRGLRSRGHARVKQELFGDFAASPSKTAVSLLRCVRAVIREAEAEGRSWHAVIDQVRAQGRHLWQALPLEERRRVVRHLRPFWDVHRFRVAPQVEAVSERAIDAGRLEVLAASVASVRVTDGVIDCRLKLSRSDWSVDRQFDAVVVTTGPGHRGILQSQDWIEALAKAGLLAMDTTGLGLACNIQSRALDASGAVVPSLFISGPLARGTFGELMGLPEVVEHAVLVAEQAAGAITECLNERRKAQLANSVT
;
A
#
# COMPACT_ATOMS: atom_id res chain seq x y z
N MET A 1 -1.27 16.23 5.40
CA MET A 1 -1.60 14.82 5.73
C MET A 1 -2.41 14.88 7.01
N SER A 2 -3.52 14.18 7.14
CA SER A 2 -4.36 14.21 8.35
C SER A 2 -5.14 12.91 8.51
N LEU A 3 -5.62 12.64 9.72
CA LEU A 3 -6.61 11.59 10.02
C LEU A 3 -8.04 12.16 10.05
N LEU A 4 -8.17 13.48 9.96
CA LEU A 4 -9.44 14.21 9.96
C LEU A 4 -9.66 14.75 8.54
N PRO A 5 -10.66 14.24 7.79
CA PRO A 5 -10.91 14.71 6.42
C PRO A 5 -11.13 16.23 6.34
N ASP A 6 -11.82 16.79 7.32
CA ASP A 6 -12.19 18.21 7.36
C ASP A 6 -11.05 19.13 7.86
N ASP A 7 -9.92 18.55 8.28
CA ASP A 7 -8.78 19.29 8.83
C ASP A 7 -7.47 18.72 8.32
N ILE A 8 -7.15 19.06 7.07
CA ILE A 8 -6.00 18.53 6.32
C ILE A 8 -4.62 18.92 6.89
N GLU A 9 -4.59 19.92 7.78
CA GLU A 9 -3.40 20.49 8.42
C GLU A 9 -3.17 19.96 9.85
N HIS A 10 -4.07 19.14 10.39
CA HIS A 10 -4.00 18.66 11.77
C HIS A 10 -2.64 18.02 12.13
N PHE A 11 -2.10 17.14 11.27
CA PHE A 11 -0.77 16.55 11.53
C PHE A 11 0.35 17.58 11.53
N GLN A 12 0.28 18.60 10.68
CA GLN A 12 1.29 19.65 10.63
C GLN A 12 1.30 20.46 11.93
N ARG A 13 0.12 20.83 12.44
CA ARG A 13 0.02 21.51 13.73
C ARG A 13 0.49 20.63 14.88
N TRP A 14 0.13 19.34 14.87
CA TRP A 14 0.62 18.37 15.85
C TRP A 14 2.15 18.27 15.87
N LEU A 15 2.80 18.27 14.70
CA LEU A 15 4.27 18.25 14.61
C LEU A 15 4.89 19.48 15.28
N GLN A 16 4.28 20.65 15.10
CA GLN A 16 4.73 21.92 15.68
C GLN A 16 4.50 21.95 17.20
N GLU A 17 3.29 21.63 17.66
CA GLU A 17 2.91 21.62 19.07
C GLU A 17 3.71 20.63 19.91
N ARG A 18 4.14 19.52 19.30
CA ARG A 18 4.91 18.46 19.98
C ARG A 18 6.41 18.57 19.75
N HIS A 19 6.90 19.61 19.09
CA HIS A 19 8.33 19.76 18.78
C HIS A 19 8.91 18.52 18.08
N ALA A 20 8.09 17.83 17.28
CA ALA A 20 8.39 16.50 16.75
C ALA A 20 9.42 16.51 15.60
N LEU A 21 9.88 17.70 15.20
CA LEU A 21 10.87 17.93 14.14
C LEU A 21 12.22 18.41 14.68
N ASP A 22 12.33 18.74 15.97
CA ASP A 22 13.51 19.39 16.55
C ASP A 22 14.78 18.52 16.42
N GLU A 23 14.61 17.19 16.32
CA GLU A 23 15.70 16.22 16.13
C GLU A 23 15.91 15.78 14.66
N ASP A 24 15.25 16.43 13.70
CA ASP A 24 15.34 16.11 12.28
C ASP A 24 15.27 17.34 11.37
N GLU A 25 16.38 18.07 11.29
CA GLU A 25 16.53 19.21 10.38
C GLU A 25 16.29 18.82 8.90
N THR A 26 16.53 17.56 8.53
CA THR A 26 16.33 17.08 7.15
C THR A 26 14.86 16.87 6.79
N ALA A 27 13.96 16.90 7.78
CA ALA A 27 12.52 16.79 7.56
C ALA A 27 11.93 18.05 6.92
N VAL A 28 12.61 19.20 7.00
CA VAL A 28 12.17 20.45 6.36
C VAL A 28 13.02 20.71 5.12
N VAL A 29 12.40 20.62 3.94
CA VAL A 29 13.12 20.92 2.69
C VAL A 29 13.10 22.42 2.38
N ALA A 30 13.97 22.88 1.48
CA ALA A 30 14.20 24.30 1.20
C ALA A 30 12.95 25.14 0.85
N ASN A 31 11.88 24.51 0.35
CA ASN A 31 10.62 25.18 0.04
C ASN A 31 9.63 25.22 1.22
N GLY A 32 10.05 24.82 2.43
CA GLY A 32 9.23 24.76 3.64
C GLY A 32 8.31 23.53 3.75
N SER A 33 8.31 22.62 2.77
CA SER A 33 7.52 21.39 2.85
C SER A 33 8.10 20.42 3.88
N LEU A 34 7.22 19.68 4.55
CA LEU A 34 7.57 18.74 5.62
C LEU A 34 7.56 17.29 5.12
N PHE A 35 8.66 16.58 5.38
CA PHE A 35 8.87 15.16 5.13
C PHE A 35 9.37 14.46 6.41
N PRO A 36 8.54 14.41 7.46
CA PRO A 36 8.93 13.84 8.76
C PRO A 36 9.18 12.35 8.70
N ARG A 37 9.92 11.83 9.69
CA ARG A 37 10.12 10.38 9.88
C ARG A 37 8.78 9.67 10.05
N ARG A 38 8.70 8.44 9.56
CA ARG A 38 7.50 7.58 9.72
C ARG A 38 7.08 7.40 11.18
N ALA A 39 8.03 7.34 12.09
CA ALA A 39 7.76 7.24 13.53
C ALA A 39 6.97 8.43 14.08
N ALA A 40 7.22 9.65 13.59
CA ALA A 40 6.45 10.84 13.99
C ALA A 40 4.97 10.71 13.56
N PHE A 41 4.72 10.20 12.36
CA PHE A 41 3.35 9.90 11.91
C PHE A 41 2.71 8.78 12.74
N GLY A 42 3.45 7.74 13.10
CA GLY A 42 2.98 6.68 14.00
C GLY A 42 2.60 7.21 15.39
N ASN A 43 3.42 8.08 15.97
CA ASN A 43 3.14 8.74 17.25
C ASN A 43 1.91 9.64 17.17
N TYR A 44 1.74 10.35 16.06
CA TYR A 44 0.53 11.12 15.79
C TYR A 44 -0.71 10.23 15.77
N VAL A 45 -0.72 9.14 14.99
CA VAL A 45 -1.84 8.17 14.96
C VAL A 45 -2.13 7.64 16.36
N ASN A 46 -1.10 7.25 17.11
CA ASN A 46 -1.26 6.77 18.49
C ASN A 46 -1.92 7.83 19.38
N SER A 47 -1.49 9.09 19.29
CA SER A 47 -2.07 10.18 20.09
C SER A 47 -3.54 10.47 19.76
N MET A 48 -3.99 10.15 18.55
CA MET A 48 -5.40 10.29 18.16
C MET A 48 -6.29 9.16 18.67
N ILE A 49 -5.73 7.95 18.86
CA ILE A 49 -6.48 6.77 19.31
C ILE A 49 -6.44 6.64 20.84
N HIS A 50 -5.32 7.02 21.45
CA HIS A 50 -5.06 6.83 22.89
C HIS A 50 -6.18 7.31 23.82
N PRO A 51 -6.78 8.51 23.63
CA PRO A 51 -7.84 8.97 24.53
C PRO A 51 -9.06 8.04 24.56
N PHE A 52 -9.41 7.43 23.43
CA PHE A 52 -10.51 6.47 23.32
C PHE A 52 -10.19 5.11 23.96
N VAL A 53 -8.91 4.79 24.10
CA VAL A 53 -8.46 3.59 24.83
C VAL A 53 -8.50 3.86 26.33
N GLU A 54 -8.01 5.02 26.78
CA GLU A 54 -7.99 5.40 28.20
C GLU A 54 -9.38 5.51 28.80
N ASP A 55 -10.37 6.03 28.07
CA ASP A 55 -11.74 6.13 28.55
C ASP A 55 -12.59 4.86 28.34
N GLY A 56 -12.01 3.82 27.74
CA GLY A 56 -12.63 2.51 27.55
C GLY A 56 -13.58 2.39 26.35
N ARG A 57 -13.74 3.43 25.51
CA ARG A 57 -14.53 3.34 24.26
C ARG A 57 -13.93 2.38 23.24
N VAL A 58 -12.60 2.20 23.27
CA VAL A 58 -11.86 1.27 22.41
C VAL A 58 -11.10 0.28 23.28
N THR A 59 -11.41 -1.00 23.13
CA THR A 59 -10.58 -2.08 23.70
C THR A 59 -9.51 -2.47 22.68
N HIS A 60 -8.24 -2.17 22.98
CA HIS A 60 -7.11 -2.54 22.13
C HIS A 60 -6.47 -3.85 22.61
N LEU A 61 -6.59 -4.90 21.80
CA LEU A 61 -5.91 -6.19 22.00
C LEU A 61 -4.65 -6.24 21.14
N ARG A 62 -3.48 -6.29 21.78
CA ARG A 62 -2.16 -6.30 21.12
C ARG A 62 -1.73 -7.73 20.79
N GLU A 63 -2.51 -8.41 19.96
CA GLU A 63 -2.26 -9.80 19.57
C GLU A 63 -2.59 -10.02 18.09
N SER A 64 -1.95 -11.01 17.47
CA SER A 64 -2.31 -11.43 16.12
C SER A 64 -3.60 -12.23 16.14
N VAL A 65 -4.48 -12.02 15.15
CA VAL A 65 -5.66 -12.87 14.95
C VAL A 65 -5.24 -14.21 14.36
N GLU A 66 -5.63 -15.30 15.02
CA GLU A 66 -5.36 -16.66 14.56
C GLU A 66 -6.56 -17.24 13.79
N ARG A 67 -7.77 -17.06 14.33
CA ARG A 67 -8.99 -17.66 13.77
C ARG A 67 -10.17 -16.71 13.85
N ILE A 68 -10.99 -16.72 12.81
CA ILE A 68 -12.30 -16.08 12.79
C ILE A 68 -13.33 -17.11 12.37
N SER A 69 -14.40 -17.23 13.14
CA SER A 69 -15.56 -18.05 12.79
C SER A 69 -16.84 -17.24 12.87
N ARG A 70 -17.84 -17.68 12.10
CA ARG A 70 -19.20 -17.14 12.15
C ARG A 70 -20.15 -18.24 12.57
N THR A 71 -20.99 -17.96 13.55
CA THR A 71 -22.11 -18.81 13.97
C THR A 71 -23.37 -17.97 13.92
N ASP A 72 -24.33 -18.37 13.09
CA ASP A 72 -25.52 -17.58 12.77
C ASP A 72 -25.19 -16.14 12.31
N CYS A 73 -25.52 -15.17 13.16
CA CYS A 73 -25.31 -13.74 12.91
C CYS A 73 -24.14 -13.15 13.72
N HIS A 74 -23.38 -13.97 14.43
CA HIS A 74 -22.29 -13.54 15.31
C HIS A 74 -20.92 -14.00 14.82
N TRP A 75 -19.94 -13.13 15.06
CA TRP A 75 -18.53 -13.39 14.78
C TRP A 75 -17.81 -13.71 16.08
N THR A 76 -16.94 -14.72 16.04
CA THR A 76 -15.98 -14.99 17.12
C THR A 76 -14.58 -14.85 16.54
N VAL A 77 -13.80 -13.94 17.11
CA VAL A 77 -12.40 -13.68 16.75
C VAL A 77 -11.53 -14.24 17.87
N THR A 78 -10.62 -15.17 17.52
CA THR A 78 -9.66 -15.77 18.45
C THR A 78 -8.25 -15.31 18.09
N GLY A 79 -7.57 -14.69 19.05
CA GLY A 79 -6.18 -14.29 18.94
C GLY A 79 -5.20 -15.42 19.27
N GLU A 80 -3.93 -15.23 18.94
CA GLU A 80 -2.85 -16.22 19.15
C GLU A 80 -2.64 -16.61 20.63
N ALA A 81 -3.09 -15.79 21.57
CA ALA A 81 -3.08 -16.12 23.00
C ALA A 81 -4.30 -16.96 23.44
N GLY A 82 -5.15 -17.39 22.49
CA GLY A 82 -6.39 -18.15 22.74
C GLY A 82 -7.57 -17.30 23.23
N ARG A 83 -7.36 -15.99 23.44
CA ARG A 83 -8.43 -15.06 23.83
C ARG A 83 -9.46 -14.97 22.71
N SER A 84 -10.74 -15.06 23.05
CA SER A 84 -11.84 -14.94 22.09
C SER A 84 -12.70 -13.72 22.40
N VAL A 85 -13.11 -13.02 21.34
CA VAL A 85 -14.02 -11.87 21.37
C VAL A 85 -15.19 -12.14 20.44
N ASP A 86 -16.40 -12.03 20.98
CA ASP A 86 -17.62 -12.09 20.21
C ASP A 86 -18.03 -10.70 19.72
N ALA A 87 -18.50 -10.61 18.48
CA ALA A 87 -18.89 -9.37 17.84
C ALA A 87 -20.11 -9.56 16.94
N ASP A 88 -20.99 -8.55 16.93
CA ASP A 88 -22.12 -8.47 15.99
C ASP A 88 -21.65 -8.08 14.57
N ILE A 89 -20.57 -7.28 14.48
CA ILE A 89 -20.01 -6.75 13.23
C ILE A 89 -18.50 -7.01 13.19
N LEU A 90 -18.02 -7.50 12.05
CA LEU A 90 -16.61 -7.68 11.75
C LEU A 90 -16.17 -6.67 10.67
N ILE A 91 -15.07 -5.94 10.95
CA ILE A 91 -14.45 -5.02 10.00
C ILE A 91 -13.01 -5.47 9.77
N ILE A 92 -12.68 -5.87 8.55
CA ILE A 92 -11.32 -6.24 8.15
C ILE A 92 -10.56 -4.97 7.76
N ALA A 93 -9.63 -4.53 8.60
CA ALA A 93 -8.81 -3.32 8.41
C ALA A 93 -7.30 -3.60 8.32
N THR A 94 -6.89 -4.78 7.84
CA THR A 94 -5.51 -5.28 7.91
C THR A 94 -4.55 -4.77 6.83
N SER A 95 -4.96 -3.78 6.03
CA SER A 95 -4.17 -3.26 4.90
C SER A 95 -3.77 -4.36 3.90
N HIS A 96 -2.83 -4.07 2.99
CA HIS A 96 -2.32 -5.05 2.03
C HIS A 96 -1.32 -6.02 2.66
N PRO A 97 -1.17 -7.24 2.10
CA PRO A 97 -0.17 -8.19 2.56
C PRO A 97 1.26 -7.69 2.33
N SER A 98 2.20 -8.23 3.12
CA SER A 98 3.64 -8.05 2.92
C SER A 98 4.09 -8.36 1.48
N PRO A 99 5.27 -7.86 1.07
CA PRO A 99 5.85 -8.23 -0.21
C PRO A 99 5.95 -9.74 -0.38
N LEU A 100 5.57 -10.24 -1.54
CA LEU A 100 5.74 -11.64 -1.91
C LEU A 100 6.93 -11.74 -2.87
N PRO A 101 8.08 -12.28 -2.43
CA PRO A 101 9.23 -12.44 -3.32
C PRO A 101 8.90 -13.31 -4.53
N PRO A 102 9.54 -13.10 -5.70
CA PRO A 102 9.49 -14.06 -6.79
C PRO A 102 9.84 -15.48 -6.32
N GLN A 103 9.04 -16.49 -6.71
CA GLN A 103 9.21 -17.88 -6.25
C GLN A 103 10.64 -18.40 -6.44
N LEU A 104 11.25 -18.10 -7.60
CA LEU A 104 12.63 -18.45 -7.90
C LEU A 104 13.64 -17.95 -6.84
N LEU A 105 13.42 -16.76 -6.27
CA LEU A 105 14.25 -16.22 -5.19
C LEU A 105 13.96 -16.90 -3.87
N GLN A 106 12.68 -17.20 -3.58
CA GLN A 106 12.30 -17.92 -2.36
C GLN A 106 12.96 -19.30 -2.32
N ASP A 107 12.85 -20.07 -3.41
CA ASP A 107 13.36 -21.44 -3.49
C ASP A 107 14.89 -21.46 -3.39
N ALA A 108 15.57 -20.59 -4.13
CA ALA A 108 17.02 -20.60 -4.21
C ALA A 108 17.73 -19.97 -2.99
N LEU A 109 17.06 -19.04 -2.29
CA LEU A 109 17.65 -18.25 -1.20
C LEU A 109 17.02 -18.55 0.17
N ALA A 110 16.19 -19.59 0.28
CA ALA A 110 15.64 -20.04 1.54
C ALA A 110 16.77 -20.28 2.56
N GLY A 111 16.68 -19.64 3.72
CA GLY A 111 17.70 -19.73 4.77
C GLY A 111 19.00 -18.96 4.51
N HIS A 112 19.17 -18.29 3.37
CA HIS A 112 20.35 -17.47 3.13
C HIS A 112 20.36 -16.25 4.07
N PRO A 113 21.44 -16.01 4.86
CA PRO A 113 21.44 -15.03 5.94
C PRO A 113 21.29 -13.57 5.48
N ARG A 114 21.50 -13.30 4.18
CA ARG A 114 21.36 -11.98 3.55
C ARG A 114 20.29 -11.93 2.47
N PHE A 115 19.31 -12.83 2.54
CA PHE A 115 18.09 -12.72 1.77
C PHE A 115 17.01 -12.01 2.57
N VAL A 116 16.72 -10.77 2.20
CA VAL A 116 15.73 -9.92 2.87
C VAL A 116 14.44 -9.95 2.05
N ALA A 117 13.56 -10.88 2.42
CA ALA A 117 12.26 -11.07 1.77
C ALA A 117 11.26 -9.93 2.05
N ASP A 118 11.38 -9.29 3.22
CA ASP A 118 10.57 -8.15 3.62
C ASP A 118 11.44 -7.12 4.37
N PRO A 119 11.83 -6.00 3.74
CA PRO A 119 12.68 -4.98 4.34
C PRO A 119 11.93 -4.06 5.30
N THR A 120 10.61 -4.24 5.48
CA THR A 120 9.82 -3.42 6.41
C THR A 120 9.88 -3.94 7.85
N LYS A 121 10.40 -5.16 8.06
CA LYS A 121 10.59 -5.73 9.38
C LYS A 121 11.70 -5.01 10.14
N PRO A 122 11.61 -4.91 11.49
CA PRO A 122 12.72 -4.42 12.31
C PRO A 122 14.01 -5.18 11.99
N ASP A 123 15.13 -4.45 11.94
CA ASP A 123 16.47 -4.99 11.71
C ASP A 123 16.67 -5.83 10.43
N ALA A 124 15.74 -5.75 9.46
CA ALA A 124 15.78 -6.56 8.24
C ALA A 124 17.07 -6.38 7.42
N LEU A 125 17.69 -5.20 7.49
CA LEU A 125 18.94 -4.89 6.79
C LEU A 125 20.20 -5.13 7.65
N ALA A 126 20.05 -5.66 8.87
CA ALA A 126 21.15 -5.80 9.83
C ALA A 126 22.28 -6.70 9.34
N ALA A 127 21.91 -7.78 8.63
CA ALA A 127 22.84 -8.78 8.12
C ALA A 127 23.65 -8.33 6.88
N ILE A 128 23.25 -7.23 6.22
CA ILE A 128 23.92 -6.70 5.04
C ILE A 128 25.17 -5.92 5.50
N ARG A 129 26.33 -6.34 5.00
CA ARG A 129 27.64 -5.77 5.35
C ARG A 129 27.91 -4.50 4.54
N ALA A 130 28.93 -3.74 4.94
CA ALA A 130 29.28 -2.48 4.30
C ALA A 130 29.68 -2.65 2.82
N ASP A 131 30.39 -3.73 2.46
CA ASP A 131 30.96 -3.91 1.12
C ASP A 131 30.21 -4.95 0.26
N ASP A 132 29.08 -5.48 0.75
CA ASP A 132 28.27 -6.48 0.03
C ASP A 132 27.80 -5.94 -1.32
N ARG A 133 27.80 -6.76 -2.37
CA ARG A 133 27.10 -6.47 -3.63
C ARG A 133 25.62 -6.75 -3.43
N VAL A 134 24.78 -5.73 -3.47
CA VAL A 134 23.35 -5.86 -3.14
C VAL A 134 22.50 -5.85 -4.40
N LEU A 135 21.67 -6.87 -4.58
CA LEU A 135 20.59 -6.85 -5.56
C LEU A 135 19.29 -6.37 -4.88
N VAL A 136 18.73 -5.26 -5.35
CA VAL A 136 17.40 -4.80 -4.93
C VAL A 136 16.38 -5.17 -6.01
N VAL A 137 15.36 -5.95 -5.66
CA VAL A 137 14.36 -6.47 -6.60
C VAL A 137 13.05 -5.71 -6.42
N GLY A 138 12.84 -4.70 -7.27
CA GLY A 138 11.80 -3.70 -7.16
C GLY A 138 12.40 -2.30 -7.09
N ASN A 139 11.77 -1.35 -7.77
CA ASN A 139 12.26 0.04 -7.88
C ASN A 139 11.21 1.07 -7.41
N GLY A 140 10.22 0.64 -6.62
CA GLY A 140 9.23 1.54 -6.01
C GLY A 140 9.78 2.29 -4.79
N LEU A 141 8.90 2.96 -4.01
CA LEU A 141 9.32 3.74 -2.83
C LEU A 141 10.15 2.95 -1.83
N THR A 142 9.76 1.71 -1.53
CA THR A 142 10.50 0.85 -0.60
C THR A 142 11.95 0.61 -1.06
N SER A 143 12.21 0.60 -2.37
CA SER A 143 13.57 0.51 -2.91
C SER A 143 14.41 1.74 -2.56
N ALA A 144 13.82 2.94 -2.71
CA ALA A 144 14.47 4.19 -2.35
C ALA A 144 14.76 4.25 -0.83
N ASP A 145 13.83 3.79 0.00
CA ASP A 145 14.04 3.70 1.45
C ASP A 145 15.15 2.72 1.81
N VAL A 146 15.19 1.54 1.16
CA VAL A 146 16.25 0.54 1.39
C VAL A 146 17.61 1.12 1.01
N ILE A 147 17.73 1.78 -0.14
CA ILE A 147 18.98 2.40 -0.59
C ILE A 147 19.42 3.48 0.39
N ALA A 148 18.51 4.36 0.81
CA ALA A 148 18.81 5.38 1.81
C ALA A 148 19.21 4.78 3.16
N SER A 149 18.53 3.72 3.60
CA SER A 149 18.85 3.02 4.84
C SER A 149 20.21 2.33 4.79
N LEU A 150 20.59 1.76 3.64
CA LEU A 150 21.93 1.19 3.44
C LEU A 150 23.01 2.28 3.50
N GLU A 151 22.79 3.44 2.88
CA GLU A 151 23.72 4.59 2.96
C GLU A 151 23.90 5.07 4.40
N LEU A 152 22.81 5.24 5.16
CA LEU A 152 22.86 5.63 6.57
C LEU A 152 23.62 4.61 7.45
N ARG A 153 23.60 3.33 7.07
CA ARG A 153 24.35 2.25 7.73
C ARG A 153 25.81 2.16 7.27
N GLY A 154 26.27 3.11 6.43
CA GLY A 154 27.65 3.16 5.94
C GLY A 154 27.96 2.16 4.84
N HIS A 155 26.96 1.66 4.11
CA HIS A 155 27.16 0.75 2.99
C HIS A 155 27.88 1.43 1.82
N LYS A 156 28.97 0.81 1.36
CA LYS A 156 29.88 1.26 0.29
C LYS A 156 29.86 0.34 -0.93
N GLY A 157 29.34 -0.88 -0.78
CA GLY A 157 29.21 -1.87 -1.84
C GLY A 157 28.36 -1.40 -3.03
N ARG A 158 28.46 -2.14 -4.14
CA ARG A 158 27.66 -1.87 -5.35
C ARG A 158 26.23 -2.34 -5.15
N ILE A 159 25.28 -1.52 -5.57
CA ILE A 159 23.86 -1.83 -5.56
C ILE A 159 23.37 -1.94 -7.01
N THR A 160 22.72 -3.04 -7.36
CA THR A 160 21.97 -3.18 -8.61
C THR A 160 20.49 -3.24 -8.26
N ALA A 161 19.72 -2.23 -8.67
CA ALA A 161 18.27 -2.18 -8.49
C ALA A 161 17.56 -2.56 -9.78
N ILE A 162 16.78 -3.64 -9.76
CA ILE A 162 16.08 -4.14 -10.94
C ILE A 162 14.57 -4.02 -10.82
N SER A 163 13.92 -3.75 -11.94
CA SER A 163 12.48 -3.98 -12.08
C SER A 163 12.14 -4.27 -13.52
N ARG A 164 10.99 -4.90 -13.78
CA ARG A 164 10.55 -5.30 -15.13
C ARG A 164 10.63 -4.19 -16.19
N ARG A 165 10.49 -2.92 -15.77
CA ARG A 165 10.49 -1.74 -16.66
C ARG A 165 11.62 -0.74 -16.35
N GLY A 166 12.42 -0.99 -15.31
CA GLY A 166 13.46 -0.06 -14.86
C GLY A 166 12.95 1.27 -14.30
N LEU A 167 11.64 1.39 -14.06
CA LEU A 167 11.04 2.64 -13.58
C LEU A 167 11.31 2.82 -12.09
N ARG A 168 11.67 4.04 -11.68
CA ARG A 168 11.77 4.45 -10.28
C ARG A 168 10.60 5.35 -9.91
N SER A 169 10.17 5.30 -8.64
CA SER A 169 9.31 6.33 -8.07
C SER A 169 9.90 7.72 -8.32
N ARG A 170 9.07 8.69 -8.72
CA ARG A 170 9.47 10.07 -9.03
C ARG A 170 9.47 10.93 -7.78
N GLY A 171 10.27 12.00 -7.76
CA GLY A 171 10.24 12.99 -6.69
C GLY A 171 8.95 13.80 -6.61
N HIS A 172 8.90 14.68 -5.61
CA HIS A 172 7.86 15.70 -5.48
C HIS A 172 8.12 16.90 -6.40
N ALA A 173 7.06 17.66 -6.69
CA ALA A 173 7.19 18.96 -7.34
C ALA A 173 8.07 19.89 -6.48
N ARG A 174 8.96 20.65 -7.12
CA ARG A 174 9.83 21.63 -6.43
C ARG A 174 9.03 22.73 -5.73
N VAL A 175 7.87 23.06 -6.27
CA VAL A 175 6.93 24.06 -5.74
C VAL A 175 5.54 23.43 -5.79
N LYS A 176 4.72 23.72 -4.77
CA LYS A 176 3.30 23.32 -4.75
C LYS A 176 2.59 23.91 -5.97
N GLN A 177 1.80 23.09 -6.65
CA GLN A 177 1.05 23.49 -7.84
C GLN A 177 -0.43 23.24 -7.58
N GLU A 178 -1.28 24.11 -8.11
CA GLU A 178 -2.73 23.87 -8.14
C GLU A 178 -3.04 22.69 -9.06
N LEU A 179 -4.13 21.98 -8.75
CA LEU A 179 -4.61 20.87 -9.55
C LEU A 179 -5.00 21.36 -10.95
N PHE A 180 -4.72 20.56 -11.98
CA PHE A 180 -4.96 20.97 -13.37
C PHE A 180 -5.66 19.88 -14.18
N GLY A 181 -6.69 20.29 -14.94
CA GLY A 181 -7.52 19.44 -15.78
C GLY A 181 -8.85 19.04 -15.12
N ASP A 182 -9.77 18.53 -15.93
CA ASP A 182 -11.00 17.91 -15.46
C ASP A 182 -11.26 16.61 -16.24
N PHE A 183 -11.07 15.50 -15.55
CA PHE A 183 -11.28 14.16 -16.08
C PHE A 183 -12.66 13.61 -15.69
N ALA A 184 -13.35 14.23 -14.74
CA ALA A 184 -14.61 13.74 -14.19
C ALA A 184 -15.84 14.29 -14.91
N ALA A 185 -15.79 15.48 -15.51
CA ALA A 185 -16.91 16.01 -16.29
C ALA A 185 -17.29 15.13 -17.50
N SER A 186 -16.30 14.45 -18.11
CA SER A 186 -16.52 13.52 -19.22
C SER A 186 -15.55 12.34 -19.10
N PRO A 187 -15.82 11.40 -18.19
CA PRO A 187 -14.85 10.39 -17.81
C PRO A 187 -14.67 9.38 -18.94
N SER A 188 -13.40 9.14 -19.29
CA SER A 188 -13.01 8.16 -20.30
C SER A 188 -13.56 6.77 -19.95
N LYS A 189 -14.09 6.07 -20.96
CA LYS A 189 -14.65 4.71 -20.80
C LYS A 189 -13.67 3.60 -21.17
N THR A 190 -12.47 3.94 -21.64
CA THR A 190 -11.40 2.98 -21.95
C THR A 190 -10.07 3.43 -21.35
N ALA A 191 -9.22 2.47 -21.01
CA ALA A 191 -7.89 2.70 -20.46
C ALA A 191 -7.00 3.51 -21.43
N VAL A 192 -7.13 3.24 -22.74
CA VAL A 192 -6.37 3.95 -23.78
C VAL A 192 -6.85 5.40 -23.91
N SER A 193 -8.17 5.63 -23.89
CA SER A 193 -8.71 6.99 -23.93
C SER A 193 -8.30 7.79 -22.71
N LEU A 194 -8.36 7.18 -21.51
CA LEU A 194 -7.91 7.81 -20.27
C LEU A 194 -6.44 8.20 -20.36
N LEU A 195 -5.57 7.27 -20.80
CA LEU A 195 -4.14 7.55 -20.97
C LEU A 195 -3.89 8.69 -21.96
N ARG A 196 -4.60 8.70 -23.10
CA ARG A 196 -4.45 9.76 -24.12
C ARG A 196 -4.88 11.12 -23.58
N CYS A 197 -6.01 11.17 -22.88
CA CYS A 197 -6.53 12.37 -22.24
C CYS A 197 -5.53 12.92 -21.21
N VAL A 198 -5.06 12.09 -20.27
CA VAL A 198 -4.06 12.50 -19.27
C VAL A 198 -2.78 13.04 -19.92
N ARG A 199 -2.30 12.39 -20.98
CA ARG A 199 -1.10 12.86 -21.72
C ARG A 199 -1.33 14.15 -22.52
N ALA A 200 -2.56 14.44 -22.93
CA ALA A 200 -2.89 15.70 -23.61
C ALA A 200 -2.90 16.83 -22.58
N VAL A 201 -3.59 16.63 -21.47
CA VAL A 201 -3.67 17.61 -20.36
C VAL A 201 -2.29 17.87 -19.73
N ILE A 202 -1.40 16.87 -19.65
CA ILE A 202 0.00 17.12 -19.23
C ILE A 202 0.71 18.09 -20.17
N ARG A 203 0.52 17.95 -21.49
CA ARG A 203 1.14 18.87 -22.48
C ARG A 203 0.55 20.27 -22.41
N GLU A 204 -0.74 20.38 -22.16
CA GLU A 204 -1.42 21.68 -21.92
C GLU A 204 -0.88 22.34 -20.65
N ALA A 205 -0.78 21.59 -19.55
CA ALA A 205 -0.22 22.08 -18.29
C ALA A 205 1.23 22.58 -18.46
N GLU A 206 2.06 21.83 -19.21
CA GLU A 206 3.45 22.22 -19.52
C GLU A 206 3.51 23.53 -20.31
N ALA A 207 2.59 23.76 -21.25
CA ALA A 207 2.50 25.02 -21.99
C ALA A 207 2.15 26.23 -21.09
N GLU A 208 1.49 25.98 -19.95
CA GLU A 208 1.19 26.98 -18.92
C GLU A 208 2.21 27.02 -17.77
N GLY A 209 3.37 26.36 -17.93
CA GLY A 209 4.44 26.35 -16.94
C GLY A 209 4.19 25.45 -15.72
N ARG A 210 3.16 24.61 -15.76
CA ARG A 210 2.88 23.59 -14.73
C ARG A 210 3.55 22.27 -15.10
N SER A 211 3.93 21.51 -14.10
CA SER A 211 4.51 20.18 -14.30
C SER A 211 3.41 19.11 -14.31
N TRP A 212 3.76 17.90 -14.76
CA TRP A 212 2.89 16.73 -14.71
C TRP A 212 2.27 16.44 -13.32
N HIS A 213 2.89 16.92 -12.23
CA HIS A 213 2.41 16.72 -10.86
C HIS A 213 0.99 17.25 -10.67
N ALA A 214 0.71 18.47 -11.14
CA ALA A 214 -0.61 19.11 -11.07
C ALA A 214 -1.71 18.25 -11.70
N VAL A 215 -1.39 17.62 -12.83
CA VAL A 215 -2.32 16.78 -13.58
C VAL A 215 -2.50 15.41 -12.93
N ILE A 216 -1.41 14.76 -12.49
CA ILE A 216 -1.50 13.46 -11.82
C ILE A 216 -2.21 13.57 -10.47
N ASP A 217 -1.99 14.65 -9.72
CA ASP A 217 -2.73 14.89 -8.46
C ASP A 217 -4.22 15.11 -8.73
N GLN A 218 -4.58 15.74 -9.85
CA GLN A 218 -5.99 15.90 -10.24
C GLN A 218 -6.63 14.57 -10.66
N VAL A 219 -5.92 13.74 -11.45
CA VAL A 219 -6.37 12.38 -11.77
C VAL A 219 -6.60 11.56 -10.50
N ARG A 220 -5.74 11.74 -9.49
CA ARG A 220 -5.85 11.08 -8.19
C ARG A 220 -7.07 11.56 -7.42
N ALA A 221 -7.26 12.87 -7.30
CA ALA A 221 -8.41 13.47 -6.63
C ALA A 221 -9.74 13.01 -7.26
N GLN A 222 -9.77 12.84 -8.58
CA GLN A 222 -10.95 12.34 -9.32
C GLN A 222 -10.94 10.80 -9.47
N GLY A 223 -9.99 10.09 -8.87
CA GLY A 223 -9.67 8.70 -9.16
C GLY A 223 -10.83 7.73 -8.94
N ARG A 224 -11.62 7.92 -7.87
CA ARG A 224 -12.81 7.10 -7.58
C ARG A 224 -13.84 7.21 -8.71
N HIS A 225 -14.11 8.42 -9.19
CA HIS A 225 -15.06 8.65 -10.27
C HIS A 225 -14.57 8.03 -11.59
N LEU A 226 -13.29 8.23 -11.92
CA LEU A 226 -12.67 7.64 -13.10
C LEU A 226 -12.70 6.12 -13.07
N TRP A 227 -12.40 5.52 -11.92
CA TRP A 227 -12.43 4.07 -11.73
C TRP A 227 -13.84 3.52 -11.95
N GLN A 228 -14.86 4.13 -11.35
CA GLN A 228 -16.24 3.71 -11.49
C GLN A 228 -16.75 3.83 -12.93
N ALA A 229 -16.31 4.86 -13.66
CA ALA A 229 -16.68 5.07 -15.05
C ALA A 229 -16.13 4.02 -16.03
N LEU A 230 -15.05 3.32 -15.68
CA LEU A 230 -14.46 2.28 -16.51
C LEU A 230 -15.22 0.95 -16.38
N PRO A 231 -15.58 0.29 -17.49
CA PRO A 231 -16.01 -1.10 -17.48
C PRO A 231 -14.95 -2.04 -16.88
N LEU A 232 -15.36 -3.20 -16.37
CA LEU A 232 -14.46 -4.13 -15.68
C LEU A 232 -13.24 -4.54 -16.52
N GLU A 233 -13.43 -4.82 -17.80
CA GLU A 233 -12.33 -5.18 -18.69
C GLU A 233 -11.29 -4.06 -18.79
N GLU A 234 -11.73 -2.82 -18.82
CA GLU A 234 -10.87 -1.64 -18.90
C GLU A 234 -10.16 -1.38 -17.56
N ARG A 235 -10.83 -1.60 -16.42
CA ARG A 235 -10.16 -1.60 -15.10
C ARG A 235 -9.03 -2.62 -15.05
N ARG A 236 -9.26 -3.85 -15.54
CA ARG A 236 -8.21 -4.88 -15.66
C ARG A 236 -7.06 -4.45 -16.56
N ARG A 237 -7.35 -3.76 -17.67
CA ARG A 237 -6.30 -3.18 -18.55
C ARG A 237 -5.51 -2.10 -17.84
N VAL A 238 -6.15 -1.21 -17.07
CA VAL A 238 -5.46 -0.20 -16.25
C VAL A 238 -4.51 -0.88 -15.26
N VAL A 239 -4.98 -1.88 -14.52
CA VAL A 239 -4.15 -2.63 -13.55
C VAL A 239 -2.96 -3.32 -14.22
N ARG A 240 -3.18 -3.96 -15.38
CA ARG A 240 -2.13 -4.71 -16.08
C ARG A 240 -1.09 -3.81 -16.75
N HIS A 241 -1.54 -2.73 -17.39
CA HIS A 241 -0.69 -1.96 -18.31
C HIS A 241 -0.31 -0.59 -17.78
N LEU A 242 -1.21 0.12 -17.10
CA LEU A 242 -1.00 1.51 -16.69
C LEU A 242 -0.53 1.65 -15.24
N ARG A 243 -0.90 0.71 -14.35
CA ARG A 243 -0.50 0.72 -12.94
C ARG A 243 1.00 0.96 -12.72
N PRO A 244 1.94 0.31 -13.44
CA PRO A 244 3.37 0.58 -13.21
C PRO A 244 3.78 2.02 -13.47
N PHE A 245 3.07 2.74 -14.36
CA PHE A 245 3.31 4.15 -14.61
C PHE A 245 2.57 5.02 -13.59
N TRP A 246 1.33 4.67 -13.25
CA TRP A 246 0.58 5.34 -12.18
C TRP A 246 1.34 5.33 -10.85
N ASP A 247 1.75 4.14 -10.41
CA ASP A 247 2.41 3.92 -9.14
C ASP A 247 3.69 4.78 -9.04
N VAL A 248 4.54 4.83 -10.07
CA VAL A 248 5.78 5.63 -9.99
C VAL A 248 5.57 7.15 -10.00
N HIS A 249 4.44 7.67 -10.47
CA HIS A 249 4.15 9.12 -10.45
C HIS A 249 3.37 9.54 -9.20
N ARG A 250 2.54 8.65 -8.65
CA ARG A 250 1.72 8.95 -7.47
C ARG A 250 2.44 8.66 -6.16
N PHE A 251 3.31 7.65 -6.14
CA PHE A 251 4.12 7.30 -4.98
C PHE A 251 5.44 8.05 -5.06
N ARG A 252 5.44 9.28 -4.52
CA ARG A 252 6.54 10.21 -4.69
C ARG A 252 7.61 10.05 -3.61
N VAL A 253 8.88 10.08 -4.04
CA VAL A 253 10.04 9.92 -3.15
C VAL A 253 10.31 11.24 -2.43
N ALA A 254 10.50 11.19 -1.11
CA ALA A 254 10.89 12.38 -0.35
C ALA A 254 12.23 12.94 -0.88
N PRO A 255 12.39 14.27 -1.02
CA PRO A 255 13.57 14.86 -1.66
C PRO A 255 14.91 14.41 -1.07
N GLN A 256 14.99 14.24 0.26
CA GLN A 256 16.20 13.77 0.93
C GLN A 256 16.56 12.31 0.59
N VAL A 257 15.55 11.45 0.38
CA VAL A 257 15.73 10.05 -0.03
C VAL A 257 16.04 9.95 -1.53
N GLU A 258 15.42 10.79 -2.34
CA GLU A 258 15.71 10.90 -3.78
C GLU A 258 17.18 11.33 -4.00
N ALA A 259 17.64 12.34 -3.27
CA ALA A 259 19.01 12.84 -3.34
C ALA A 259 20.06 11.76 -3.02
N VAL A 260 19.78 10.85 -2.08
CA VAL A 260 20.65 9.69 -1.80
C VAL A 260 20.77 8.79 -3.02
N SER A 261 19.65 8.47 -3.67
CA SER A 261 19.64 7.61 -4.86
C SER A 261 20.39 8.26 -6.03
N GLU A 262 20.17 9.55 -6.28
CA GLU A 262 20.86 10.27 -7.37
C GLU A 262 22.37 10.32 -7.13
N ARG A 263 22.83 10.68 -5.91
CA ARG A 263 24.27 10.65 -5.59
C ARG A 263 24.89 9.27 -5.76
N ALA A 264 24.18 8.20 -5.40
CA ALA A 264 24.68 6.84 -5.57
C ALA A 264 24.78 6.44 -7.06
N ILE A 265 23.87 6.92 -7.91
CA ILE A 265 23.93 6.73 -9.37
C ILE A 265 25.12 7.49 -9.96
N ASP A 266 25.26 8.78 -9.62
CA ASP A 266 26.34 9.64 -10.12
C ASP A 266 27.73 9.11 -9.71
N ALA A 267 27.83 8.54 -8.51
CA ALA A 267 29.04 7.89 -8.02
C ALA A 267 29.28 6.47 -8.59
N GLY A 268 28.38 5.96 -9.45
CA GLY A 268 28.47 4.61 -10.02
C GLY A 268 28.30 3.48 -8.99
N ARG A 269 27.77 3.77 -7.79
CA ARG A 269 27.46 2.79 -6.75
C ARG A 269 26.10 2.13 -6.95
N LEU A 270 25.13 2.85 -7.51
CA LEU A 270 23.79 2.35 -7.81
C LEU A 270 23.58 2.24 -9.32
N GLU A 271 23.32 1.02 -9.81
CA GLU A 271 22.89 0.75 -11.18
C GLU A 271 21.40 0.39 -11.19
N VAL A 272 20.62 1.01 -12.07
CA VAL A 272 19.18 0.74 -12.20
C VAL A 272 18.91 0.07 -13.53
N LEU A 273 18.42 -1.18 -13.51
CA LEU A 273 18.18 -1.96 -14.71
C LEU A 273 16.69 -2.26 -14.93
N ALA A 274 16.27 -2.15 -16.18
CA ALA A 274 15.04 -2.79 -16.64
C ALA A 274 15.33 -4.29 -16.85
N ALA A 275 15.09 -5.11 -15.83
CA ALA A 275 15.42 -6.53 -15.85
C ALA A 275 14.51 -7.36 -14.94
N SER A 276 14.58 -8.68 -15.11
CA SER A 276 14.00 -9.69 -14.21
C SER A 276 15.00 -10.79 -13.93
N VAL A 277 14.93 -11.40 -12.75
CA VAL A 277 15.73 -12.58 -12.40
C VAL A 277 15.27 -13.78 -13.22
N ALA A 278 16.16 -14.38 -14.00
CA ALA A 278 15.89 -15.54 -14.85
C ALA A 278 16.33 -16.85 -14.21
N SER A 279 17.46 -16.85 -13.49
CA SER A 279 17.91 -17.97 -12.67
C SER A 279 18.74 -17.46 -11.51
N VAL A 280 18.71 -18.18 -10.39
CA VAL A 280 19.54 -17.93 -9.20
C VAL A 280 20.17 -19.23 -8.74
N ARG A 281 21.42 -19.15 -8.32
CA ARG A 281 22.16 -20.24 -7.68
C ARG A 281 22.98 -19.67 -6.55
N VAL A 282 23.24 -20.47 -5.52
CA VAL A 282 24.13 -20.09 -4.42
C VAL A 282 25.33 -21.01 -4.45
N THR A 283 26.52 -20.42 -4.52
CA THR A 283 27.81 -21.13 -4.53
C THR A 283 28.69 -20.49 -3.46
N ASP A 284 29.14 -21.25 -2.46
CA ASP A 284 29.99 -20.76 -1.36
C ASP A 284 29.46 -19.48 -0.65
N GLY A 285 28.14 -19.34 -0.57
CA GLY A 285 27.48 -18.18 0.04
C GLY A 285 27.42 -16.92 -0.83
N VAL A 286 27.83 -17.00 -2.09
CA VAL A 286 27.64 -15.98 -3.12
C VAL A 286 26.42 -16.33 -3.97
N ILE A 287 25.64 -15.31 -4.32
CA ILE A 287 24.40 -15.44 -5.09
C ILE A 287 24.70 -15.14 -6.57
N ASP A 288 24.78 -16.18 -7.38
CA ASP A 288 24.91 -16.08 -8.84
C ASP A 288 23.53 -15.87 -9.48
N CYS A 289 23.31 -14.70 -10.06
CA CYS A 289 22.07 -14.30 -10.69
C CYS A 289 22.25 -14.09 -12.19
N ARG A 290 21.39 -14.74 -12.99
CA ARG A 290 21.19 -14.37 -14.40
C ARG A 290 20.04 -13.38 -14.49
N LEU A 291 20.32 -12.17 -14.96
CA LEU A 291 19.32 -11.12 -15.13
C LEU A 291 18.93 -11.01 -16.60
N LYS A 292 17.67 -11.31 -16.94
CA LYS A 292 17.12 -11.08 -18.28
C LYS A 292 16.78 -9.61 -18.44
N LEU A 293 17.37 -8.95 -19.44
CA LEU A 293 17.10 -7.55 -19.73
C LEU A 293 15.71 -7.41 -20.37
N SER A 294 15.00 -6.35 -19.99
CA SER A 294 13.63 -6.10 -20.48
C SER A 294 13.64 -5.76 -21.97
N ARG A 295 12.64 -6.25 -22.71
CA ARG A 295 12.49 -6.07 -24.15
C ARG A 295 13.73 -6.47 -24.96
N SER A 296 14.44 -7.49 -24.46
CA SER A 296 15.69 -7.97 -25.01
C SER A 296 15.79 -9.49 -24.78
N ASP A 297 16.48 -10.19 -25.67
CA ASP A 297 16.86 -11.60 -25.49
C ASP A 297 18.19 -11.75 -24.74
N TRP A 298 18.85 -10.62 -24.46
CA TRP A 298 20.11 -10.59 -23.73
C TRP A 298 19.89 -10.81 -22.24
N SER A 299 20.81 -11.57 -21.65
CA SER A 299 20.92 -11.74 -20.20
C SER A 299 22.33 -11.37 -19.75
N VAL A 300 22.44 -10.88 -18.53
CA VAL A 300 23.72 -10.59 -17.90
C VAL A 300 23.85 -11.42 -16.63
N ASP A 301 24.99 -12.08 -16.49
CA ASP A 301 25.32 -12.80 -15.26
C ASP A 301 25.97 -11.81 -14.28
N ARG A 302 25.52 -11.85 -13.03
CA ARG A 302 25.94 -10.97 -11.93
C ARG A 302 26.02 -11.77 -10.64
N GLN A 303 26.94 -11.36 -9.79
CA GLN A 303 27.12 -11.93 -8.46
C GLN A 303 26.74 -10.92 -7.39
N PHE A 304 26.05 -11.42 -6.37
CA PHE A 304 25.57 -10.64 -5.25
C PHE A 304 25.89 -11.34 -3.94
N ASP A 305 26.03 -10.57 -2.89
CA ASP A 305 26.25 -11.06 -1.53
C ASP A 305 24.96 -10.94 -0.70
N ALA A 306 24.03 -10.07 -1.12
CA ALA A 306 22.72 -9.87 -0.52
C ALA A 306 21.63 -9.61 -1.57
N VAL A 307 20.39 -10.01 -1.27
CA VAL A 307 19.21 -9.73 -2.10
C VAL A 307 18.12 -9.13 -1.21
N VAL A 308 17.57 -7.99 -1.61
CA VAL A 308 16.47 -7.30 -0.90
C VAL A 308 15.25 -7.19 -1.81
N VAL A 309 14.10 -7.65 -1.33
CA VAL A 309 12.85 -7.67 -2.10
C VAL A 309 12.02 -6.44 -1.79
N THR A 310 11.73 -5.64 -2.82
CA THR A 310 10.95 -4.39 -2.72
C THR A 310 9.86 -4.34 -3.79
N THR A 311 9.28 -5.51 -4.11
CA THR A 311 8.29 -5.69 -5.20
C THR A 311 6.90 -5.11 -4.91
N GLY A 312 6.72 -4.44 -3.77
CA GLY A 312 5.43 -3.95 -3.30
C GLY A 312 4.53 -5.06 -2.77
N PRO A 313 3.27 -4.74 -2.39
CA PRO A 313 2.39 -5.68 -1.71
C PRO A 313 2.03 -6.92 -2.55
N GLY A 314 1.97 -8.07 -1.90
CA GLY A 314 1.69 -9.38 -2.51
C GLY A 314 0.23 -9.60 -2.90
N HIS A 315 -0.40 -8.73 -3.70
CA HIS A 315 -1.84 -8.81 -4.02
C HIS A 315 -2.32 -10.18 -4.56
N ARG A 316 -1.42 -10.96 -5.18
CA ARG A 316 -1.74 -12.29 -5.71
C ARG A 316 -2.02 -13.33 -4.62
N GLY A 317 -1.53 -13.10 -3.40
CA GLY A 317 -1.66 -14.01 -2.27
C GLY A 317 -2.51 -13.43 -1.15
N ILE A 318 -3.43 -12.50 -1.42
CA ILE A 318 -4.27 -11.88 -0.38
C ILE A 318 -5.05 -12.94 0.41
N LEU A 319 -5.69 -13.89 -0.27
CA LEU A 319 -6.47 -14.93 0.41
C LEU A 319 -5.60 -15.90 1.22
N GLN A 320 -4.32 -16.05 0.88
CA GLN A 320 -3.35 -16.92 1.55
C GLN A 320 -2.41 -16.13 2.47
N SER A 321 -2.68 -14.84 2.68
CA SER A 321 -1.74 -13.98 3.41
C SER A 321 -1.79 -14.21 4.91
N GLN A 322 -2.94 -14.69 5.41
CA GLN A 322 -3.19 -15.00 6.81
C GLN A 322 -4.17 -16.17 6.88
N ASP A 323 -3.94 -17.11 7.80
CA ASP A 323 -4.71 -18.35 7.90
C ASP A 323 -6.21 -18.09 8.14
N TRP A 324 -6.57 -17.06 8.92
CA TRP A 324 -7.97 -16.68 9.14
C TRP A 324 -8.63 -16.10 7.87
N ILE A 325 -7.88 -15.42 6.99
CA ILE A 325 -8.41 -14.95 5.70
C ILE A 325 -8.68 -16.15 4.81
N GLU A 326 -7.74 -17.10 4.76
CA GLU A 326 -7.88 -18.31 3.96
C GLU A 326 -9.07 -19.14 4.45
N ALA A 327 -9.25 -19.27 5.76
CA ALA A 327 -10.39 -19.96 6.36
C ALA A 327 -11.73 -19.31 6.01
N LEU A 328 -11.84 -17.97 6.10
CA LEU A 328 -13.05 -17.25 5.69
C LEU A 328 -13.33 -17.41 4.19
N ALA A 329 -12.29 -17.42 3.35
CA ALA A 329 -12.43 -17.66 1.93
C ALA A 329 -12.91 -19.08 1.62
N LYS A 330 -12.35 -20.10 2.30
CA LYS A 330 -12.79 -21.50 2.20
C LYS A 330 -14.23 -21.69 2.68
N ALA A 331 -14.65 -20.94 3.70
CA ALA A 331 -16.03 -20.89 4.17
C ALA A 331 -16.98 -20.11 3.23
N GLY A 332 -16.46 -19.57 2.12
CA GLY A 332 -17.22 -18.79 1.15
C GLY A 332 -17.47 -17.34 1.53
N LEU A 333 -17.08 -16.88 2.73
CA LEU A 333 -17.37 -15.55 3.27
C LEU A 333 -16.49 -14.42 2.70
N LEU A 334 -15.39 -14.78 2.04
CA LEU A 334 -14.51 -13.83 1.36
C LEU A 334 -14.18 -14.31 -0.05
N ALA A 335 -14.09 -13.36 -0.97
CA ALA A 335 -13.62 -13.59 -2.32
C ALA A 335 -12.61 -12.51 -2.73
N MET A 336 -11.77 -12.82 -3.72
CA MET A 336 -10.97 -11.80 -4.40
C MET A 336 -11.85 -10.92 -5.27
N ASP A 337 -11.53 -9.63 -5.33
CA ASP A 337 -12.19 -8.73 -6.27
C ASP A 337 -11.82 -9.08 -7.73
N THR A 338 -12.66 -8.65 -8.66
CA THR A 338 -12.53 -9.01 -10.09
C THR A 338 -11.34 -8.38 -10.80
N THR A 339 -10.67 -7.38 -10.20
CA THR A 339 -9.46 -6.73 -10.70
C THR A 339 -8.17 -7.25 -10.04
N GLY A 340 -8.28 -8.06 -8.98
CA GLY A 340 -7.14 -8.68 -8.30
C GLY A 340 -6.29 -7.71 -7.48
N LEU A 341 -6.91 -6.67 -6.93
CA LEU A 341 -6.28 -5.65 -6.08
C LEU A 341 -6.63 -5.77 -4.60
N GLY A 342 -7.61 -6.60 -4.25
CA GLY A 342 -8.23 -6.62 -2.93
C GLY A 342 -9.26 -7.73 -2.75
N LEU A 343 -10.02 -7.63 -1.66
CA LEU A 343 -11.19 -8.44 -1.36
C LEU A 343 -12.42 -7.84 -2.06
N ALA A 344 -13.35 -8.70 -2.49
CA ALA A 344 -14.58 -8.28 -3.11
C ALA A 344 -15.49 -7.58 -2.08
N CYS A 345 -15.90 -6.36 -2.39
CA CYS A 345 -16.88 -5.61 -1.60
C CYS A 345 -17.75 -4.74 -2.50
N ASN A 346 -18.94 -4.34 -2.02
CA ASN A 346 -19.77 -3.36 -2.72
C ASN A 346 -19.32 -1.91 -2.43
N ILE A 347 -20.05 -0.92 -2.97
CA ILE A 347 -19.73 0.51 -2.79
C ILE A 347 -19.97 1.03 -1.37
N GLN A 348 -20.70 0.27 -0.54
CA GLN A 348 -20.86 0.47 0.90
C GLN A 348 -19.81 -0.31 1.71
N SER A 349 -18.80 -0.88 1.05
CA SER A 349 -17.73 -1.68 1.65
C SER A 349 -18.17 -2.91 2.43
N ARG A 350 -19.38 -3.43 2.16
CA ARG A 350 -19.78 -4.75 2.65
C ARG A 350 -19.11 -5.82 1.81
N ALA A 351 -18.53 -6.83 2.47
CA ALA A 351 -17.86 -7.93 1.78
C ALA A 351 -18.85 -8.71 0.90
N LEU A 352 -18.34 -9.20 -0.23
CA LEU A 352 -19.06 -10.09 -1.12
C LEU A 352 -18.47 -11.49 -1.01
N ASP A 353 -19.36 -12.47 -0.89
CA ASP A 353 -19.03 -13.89 -0.85
C ASP A 353 -18.59 -14.41 -2.23
N ALA A 354 -18.25 -15.69 -2.31
CA ALA A 354 -17.83 -16.33 -3.57
C ALA A 354 -18.91 -16.32 -4.67
N SER A 355 -20.19 -16.16 -4.31
CA SER A 355 -21.31 -16.03 -5.25
C SER A 355 -21.57 -14.58 -5.68
N GLY A 356 -20.94 -13.62 -5.02
CA GLY A 356 -21.18 -12.18 -5.21
C GLY A 356 -22.31 -11.62 -4.34
N ALA A 357 -22.85 -12.40 -3.41
CA ALA A 357 -23.85 -11.93 -2.46
C ALA A 357 -23.18 -11.19 -1.29
N VAL A 358 -23.91 -10.23 -0.72
CA VAL A 358 -23.43 -9.46 0.43
C VAL A 358 -23.38 -10.37 1.65
N VAL A 359 -22.22 -10.42 2.31
CA VAL A 359 -22.08 -11.08 3.63
C VAL A 359 -22.57 -10.09 4.69
N PRO A 360 -23.69 -10.39 5.40
CA PRO A 360 -24.17 -9.50 6.44
C PRO A 360 -23.12 -9.32 7.53
N SER A 361 -23.06 -8.10 8.07
CA SER A 361 -22.17 -7.69 9.16
C SER A 361 -20.66 -7.87 8.95
N LEU A 362 -20.21 -8.06 7.69
CA LEU A 362 -18.80 -8.09 7.32
C LEU A 362 -18.45 -6.90 6.41
N PHE A 363 -17.49 -6.09 6.85
CA PHE A 363 -16.99 -4.93 6.09
C PHE A 363 -15.50 -5.07 5.79
N ILE A 364 -15.09 -4.53 4.65
CA ILE A 364 -13.68 -4.38 4.28
C ILE A 364 -13.32 -2.90 4.44
N SER A 365 -12.28 -2.59 5.20
CA SER A 365 -11.83 -1.22 5.42
C SER A 365 -10.41 -1.01 4.90
N GLY A 366 -10.23 0.08 4.16
CA GLY A 366 -8.94 0.52 3.68
C GLY A 366 -8.46 -0.28 2.48
N PRO A 367 -7.14 -0.47 2.32
CA PRO A 367 -6.57 -0.84 1.02
C PRO A 367 -7.01 -2.19 0.43
N LEU A 368 -7.56 -3.11 1.22
CA LEU A 368 -8.14 -4.35 0.68
C LEU A 368 -9.45 -4.12 -0.09
N ALA A 369 -10.10 -2.96 0.01
CA ALA A 369 -11.27 -2.63 -0.81
C ALA A 369 -10.89 -2.03 -2.19
N ARG A 370 -9.59 -1.93 -2.51
CA ARG A 370 -9.07 -1.21 -3.68
C ARG A 370 -9.67 -1.63 -5.01
N GLY A 371 -10.04 -2.91 -5.17
CA GLY A 371 -10.70 -3.40 -6.38
C GLY A 371 -12.00 -2.65 -6.72
N THR A 372 -12.76 -2.29 -5.69
CA THR A 372 -14.04 -1.60 -5.82
C THR A 372 -13.87 -0.09 -5.97
N PHE A 373 -12.95 0.51 -5.20
CA PHE A 373 -12.81 1.96 -5.10
C PHE A 373 -11.71 2.57 -5.99
N GLY A 374 -10.76 1.79 -6.48
CA GLY A 374 -9.70 2.23 -7.39
C GLY A 374 -8.45 2.75 -6.65
N GLU A 375 -8.34 4.07 -6.45
CA GLU A 375 -7.27 4.63 -5.63
C GLU A 375 -7.68 4.57 -4.15
N LEU A 376 -6.96 3.76 -3.37
CA LEU A 376 -7.26 3.51 -1.95
C LEU A 376 -6.00 3.10 -1.19
N MET A 377 -4.90 3.81 -1.42
CA MET A 377 -3.61 3.51 -0.79
C MET A 377 -2.92 4.73 -0.19
N GLY A 378 -3.30 5.93 -0.62
CA GLY A 378 -2.86 7.17 0.03
C GLY A 378 -3.65 7.41 1.32
N LEU A 379 -3.05 8.16 2.23
CA LEU A 379 -3.68 8.49 3.50
C LEU A 379 -5.04 9.20 3.33
N PRO A 380 -5.20 10.23 2.47
CA PRO A 380 -6.49 10.90 2.28
C PRO A 380 -7.60 9.93 1.89
N GLU A 381 -7.33 9.06 0.91
CA GLU A 381 -8.32 8.10 0.41
C GLU A 381 -8.66 7.04 1.46
N VAL A 382 -7.67 6.59 2.24
CA VAL A 382 -7.88 5.64 3.34
C VAL A 382 -8.72 6.27 4.46
N VAL A 383 -8.50 7.53 4.78
CA VAL A 383 -9.25 8.27 5.81
C VAL A 383 -10.69 8.49 5.39
N GLU A 384 -10.95 8.97 4.18
CA GLU A 384 -12.30 9.12 3.64
C GLU A 384 -13.05 7.77 3.60
N HIS A 385 -12.36 6.70 3.22
CA HIS A 385 -12.95 5.37 3.21
C HIS A 385 -13.22 4.82 4.62
N ALA A 386 -12.36 5.13 5.60
CA ALA A 386 -12.60 4.75 6.99
C ALA A 386 -13.86 5.44 7.56
N VAL A 387 -14.09 6.72 7.22
CA VAL A 387 -15.32 7.44 7.56
C VAL A 387 -16.54 6.78 6.92
N LEU A 388 -16.48 6.49 5.61
CA LEU A 388 -17.55 5.75 4.92
C LEU A 388 -17.88 4.43 5.65
N VAL A 389 -16.88 3.62 5.97
CA VAL A 389 -17.10 2.33 6.65
C VAL A 389 -17.69 2.52 8.05
N ALA A 390 -17.24 3.52 8.80
CA ALA A 390 -17.78 3.83 10.11
C ALA A 390 -19.27 4.22 10.05
N GLU A 391 -19.67 5.03 9.06
CA GLU A 391 -21.07 5.39 8.82
C GLU A 391 -21.91 4.15 8.46
N GLN A 392 -21.41 3.28 7.58
CA GLN A 392 -22.11 2.06 7.20
C GLN A 392 -22.25 1.08 8.38
N ALA A 393 -21.23 0.97 9.23
CA ALA A 393 -21.27 0.16 10.44
C ALA A 393 -22.28 0.73 11.45
N ALA A 394 -22.31 2.05 11.67
CA ALA A 394 -23.29 2.70 12.54
C ALA A 394 -24.74 2.48 12.08
N GLY A 395 -24.97 2.54 10.76
CA GLY A 395 -26.26 2.17 10.16
C GLY A 395 -26.66 0.72 10.47
N ALA A 396 -25.73 -0.22 10.27
CA ALA A 396 -25.96 -1.64 10.55
C ALA A 396 -26.24 -1.93 12.04
N ILE A 397 -25.58 -1.21 12.96
CA ILE A 397 -25.87 -1.30 14.41
C ILE A 397 -27.32 -0.88 14.68
N THR A 398 -27.76 0.22 14.08
CA THR A 398 -29.12 0.76 14.26
C THR A 398 -30.18 -0.21 13.72
N GLU A 399 -29.93 -0.81 12.55
CA GLU A 399 -30.78 -1.86 11.97
C GLU A 399 -30.93 -3.05 12.92
N CYS A 400 -29.80 -3.58 13.42
CA CYS A 400 -29.78 -4.73 14.32
C CYS A 400 -30.54 -4.45 15.63
N LEU A 401 -30.35 -3.26 16.23
CA LEU A 401 -31.08 -2.86 17.45
C LEU A 401 -32.59 -2.78 17.23
N ASN A 402 -33.03 -2.30 16.06
CA ASN A 402 -34.44 -2.20 15.72
C ASN A 402 -35.07 -3.59 15.49
N GLU A 403 -34.35 -4.52 14.86
CA GLU A 403 -34.81 -5.91 14.70
C GLU A 403 -34.93 -6.63 16.03
N ARG A 404 -33.93 -6.48 16.93
CA ARG A 404 -33.99 -7.03 18.30
C ARG A 404 -35.19 -6.49 19.08
N ARG A 405 -35.47 -5.18 18.99
CA ARG A 405 -36.66 -4.57 19.63
C ARG A 405 -37.97 -5.12 19.06
N LYS A 406 -38.08 -5.30 17.74
CA LYS A 406 -39.27 -5.88 17.11
C LYS A 406 -39.48 -7.34 17.54
N ALA A 407 -38.42 -8.13 17.61
CA ALA A 407 -38.49 -9.52 18.07
C ALA A 407 -38.90 -9.61 19.56
N GLN A 408 -38.38 -8.72 20.42
CA GLN A 408 -38.79 -8.64 21.83
C GLN A 408 -40.27 -8.26 21.99
N LEU A 409 -40.77 -7.30 21.20
CA LEU A 409 -42.18 -6.89 21.20
C LEU A 409 -43.10 -8.00 20.68
N ALA A 410 -42.69 -8.76 19.65
CA ALA A 410 -43.46 -9.90 19.16
C ALA A 410 -43.58 -11.02 20.20
N ASN A 411 -42.50 -11.28 20.96
CA ASN A 411 -42.47 -12.29 22.02
C ASN A 411 -43.15 -11.87 23.33
N SER A 412 -43.58 -10.60 23.47
CA SER A 412 -44.31 -10.11 24.66
C SER A 412 -45.82 -9.94 24.43
N VAL A 413 -46.29 -10.26 23.22
CA VAL A 413 -47.73 -10.30 22.85
C VAL A 413 -48.24 -11.75 22.73
N THR A 414 -47.42 -12.73 23.11
CA THR A 414 -47.75 -14.15 23.29
C THR A 414 -47.53 -14.51 24.74
#